data_AF-A0A7H8W9I3-F1
#
_entry.id   AF-A0A7H8W9I3-F1
#
_cell.length_a   1.000
_cell.length_b   1.000
_cell.length_c   1.000
_cell.angle_alpha   90.00
_cell.angle_beta   90.00
_cell.angle_gamma   90.00
#
_symmetry.space_group_name_H-M   'P 1'
#
loop_
_entity.id
_entity.type
_entity.pdbx_description
1 polymer ?
#
loop_
_entity_poly.entity_id
_entity_poly.type
_entity_poly.pdbx_seq_one_letter_code
_entity_poly.pdbx_strand_id
1 'polypeptide(L)'
;MKKKILLVILFSFEINFGQNIFPTNGNVGIGTISPASGLEIRGSSQVGYEVGTLKLRSETLNQFMYFGYDDQYSAGYIQSVKPGTAQQNILLAPWGGNIGVGTVNPETLLNVSVGSGGVNGTAGIRVGGLYNYSSLEFGIDGDYDGMIRSYGNNINYYAGHWKSKGISASEDHSHNWYTSKKGSSDWSSIKMTLNENGNLGVGIINPSNKLDVNGTIHSQEVKVDMNNWSDFVFKKGYNLPTLEQVERHIVEKGHLENIPNEEEVLKNGISLGEMNAKLLQKIEEMTLYIIEQNKQIIDLNKRLEKVELK
;
A
#
# COMPACT_ATOMS: atom_id res chain seq x y z
N MET A 1 -87.69 -58.22 44.13
CA MET A 1 -87.09 -56.94 43.69
C MET A 1 -85.65 -57.18 43.26
N LYS A 2 -85.33 -56.99 41.97
CA LYS A 2 -84.00 -57.24 41.39
C LYS A 2 -83.18 -55.94 41.44
N LYS A 3 -82.07 -55.90 42.18
CA LYS A 3 -81.10 -54.79 42.14
C LYS A 3 -80.19 -54.99 40.94
N LYS A 4 -80.24 -54.08 39.96
CA LYS A 4 -79.25 -53.98 38.88
C LYS A 4 -78.11 -53.07 39.36
N ILE A 5 -76.89 -53.60 39.39
CA ILE A 5 -75.67 -52.85 39.68
C ILE A 5 -75.15 -52.32 38.34
N LEU A 6 -75.03 -50.99 38.23
CA LEU A 6 -74.45 -50.31 37.08
C LEU A 6 -72.95 -50.13 37.36
N LEU A 7 -72.09 -50.79 36.59
CA LEU A 7 -70.64 -50.62 36.64
C LEU A 7 -70.25 -49.44 35.73
N VAL A 8 -69.76 -48.35 36.31
CA VAL A 8 -69.25 -47.19 35.55
C VAL A 8 -67.75 -47.37 35.36
N ILE A 9 -67.31 -47.55 34.11
CA ILE A 9 -65.90 -47.59 33.73
C ILE A 9 -65.48 -46.15 33.39
N LEU A 10 -64.65 -45.56 34.25
CA LEU A 10 -64.00 -44.27 34.00
C LEU A 10 -62.81 -44.50 33.06
N PHE A 11 -62.91 -44.01 31.82
CA PHE A 11 -61.77 -43.91 30.91
C PHE A 11 -60.99 -42.64 31.21
N SER A 12 -59.76 -42.78 31.70
CA SER A 12 -58.79 -41.69 31.76
C SER A 12 -58.15 -41.50 30.38
N PHE A 13 -58.37 -40.33 29.76
CA PHE A 13 -57.64 -39.91 28.56
C PHE A 13 -56.38 -39.15 28.99
N GLU A 14 -55.20 -39.72 28.75
CA GLU A 14 -53.94 -38.98 28.85
C GLU A 14 -53.58 -38.39 27.48
N ILE A 15 -53.48 -37.07 27.41
CA ILE A 15 -52.91 -36.37 26.26
C ILE A 15 -51.40 -36.30 26.52
N ASN A 16 -50.65 -37.24 25.94
CA ASN A 16 -49.20 -37.18 25.95
C ASN A 16 -48.74 -36.23 24.83
N PHE A 17 -48.22 -35.06 25.19
CA PHE A 17 -47.42 -34.26 24.26
C PHE A 17 -46.08 -34.98 24.10
N GLY A 18 -45.71 -35.36 22.88
CA GLY A 18 -44.45 -36.06 22.61
C GLY A 18 -43.25 -35.17 22.92
N GLN A 19 -42.73 -35.22 24.14
CA GLN A 19 -41.44 -34.64 24.51
C GLN A 19 -40.40 -35.75 24.49
N ASN A 20 -39.37 -35.59 23.67
CA ASN A 20 -38.21 -36.47 23.72
C ASN A 20 -37.40 -36.12 24.99
N ILE A 21 -37.53 -36.97 26.00
CA ILE A 21 -36.69 -36.90 27.20
C ILE A 21 -35.48 -37.81 26.94
N PHE A 22 -34.33 -37.21 26.70
CA PHE A 22 -33.08 -37.95 26.58
C PHE A 22 -32.58 -38.38 27.98
N PRO A 23 -31.88 -39.51 28.10
CA PRO A 23 -31.23 -39.89 29.35
C PRO A 23 -30.28 -38.80 29.86
N THR A 24 -30.02 -38.74 31.17
CA THR A 24 -29.15 -37.71 31.78
C THR A 24 -27.66 -37.87 31.42
N ASN A 25 -27.30 -38.96 30.74
CA ASN A 25 -25.97 -39.26 30.25
C ASN A 25 -26.04 -39.94 28.88
N GLY A 26 -24.90 -40.00 28.19
CA GLY A 26 -24.79 -40.56 26.85
C GLY A 26 -24.96 -39.52 25.74
N ASN A 27 -24.52 -39.90 24.56
CA ASN A 27 -24.51 -39.05 23.37
C ASN A 27 -25.84 -39.17 22.61
N VAL A 28 -26.34 -38.07 22.04
CA VAL A 28 -27.55 -38.05 21.21
C VAL A 28 -27.17 -38.15 19.74
N GLY A 29 -27.65 -39.19 19.07
CA GLY A 29 -27.48 -39.39 17.63
C GLY A 29 -28.78 -39.12 16.89
N ILE A 30 -28.76 -38.22 15.91
CA ILE A 30 -29.86 -38.06 14.94
C ILE A 30 -29.31 -38.53 13.59
N GLY A 31 -29.89 -39.59 13.02
CA GLY A 31 -29.37 -40.22 11.80
C GLY A 31 -28.13 -41.10 12.04
N THR A 32 -27.76 -41.39 13.29
CA THR A 32 -26.69 -42.31 13.68
C THR A 32 -27.05 -43.03 14.98
N ILE A 33 -26.67 -44.31 15.10
CA ILE A 33 -26.83 -45.11 16.34
C ILE A 33 -25.55 -45.18 17.18
N SER A 34 -24.45 -44.59 16.70
CA SER A 34 -23.15 -44.59 17.39
C SER A 34 -22.52 -43.19 17.35
N PRO A 35 -23.13 -42.20 18.02
CA PRO A 35 -22.65 -40.83 18.03
C PRO A 35 -21.30 -40.69 18.77
N ALA A 36 -20.33 -40.01 18.14
CA ALA A 36 -18.97 -39.79 18.64
C ALA A 36 -18.82 -38.56 19.56
N SER A 37 -19.84 -37.70 19.62
CA SER A 37 -19.90 -36.50 20.46
C SER A 37 -21.27 -36.36 21.13
N GLY A 38 -21.40 -35.45 22.10
CA GLY A 38 -22.63 -35.27 22.89
C GLY A 38 -23.91 -35.09 22.04
N LEU A 39 -23.79 -34.45 20.88
CA LEU A 39 -24.82 -34.42 19.84
C LEU A 39 -24.14 -34.60 18.47
N GLU A 40 -24.51 -35.66 17.76
CA GLU A 40 -24.11 -35.89 16.37
C GLU A 40 -25.36 -35.99 15.48
N ILE A 41 -25.46 -35.09 14.51
CA ILE A 41 -26.51 -35.09 13.50
C ILE A 41 -25.89 -35.51 12.17
N ARG A 42 -26.31 -36.66 11.64
CA ARG A 42 -25.95 -37.11 10.29
C ARG A 42 -27.15 -36.91 9.37
N GLY A 43 -27.04 -35.90 8.51
CA GLY A 43 -28.02 -35.63 7.45
C GLY A 43 -27.58 -36.25 6.11
N SER A 44 -28.51 -36.32 5.15
CA SER A 44 -28.18 -36.74 3.79
C SER A 44 -27.28 -35.69 3.12
N SER A 45 -26.09 -36.12 2.70
CA SER A 45 -25.22 -35.34 1.80
C SER A 45 -25.88 -35.23 0.44
N GLN A 46 -26.41 -34.06 0.11
CA GLN A 46 -27.03 -33.76 -1.18
C GLN A 46 -26.64 -32.34 -1.61
N VAL A 47 -26.35 -32.20 -2.90
CA VAL A 47 -26.01 -30.94 -3.58
C VAL A 47 -27.25 -30.04 -3.64
N GLY A 48 -27.16 -28.79 -3.20
CA GLY A 48 -28.17 -27.76 -3.47
C GLY A 48 -28.50 -26.80 -2.33
N TYR A 49 -28.90 -25.58 -2.70
CA TYR A 49 -29.43 -24.57 -1.78
C TYR A 49 -30.74 -25.08 -1.16
N GLU A 50 -30.88 -25.00 0.16
CA GLU A 50 -32.02 -25.50 0.99
C GLU A 50 -31.87 -26.89 1.64
N VAL A 51 -30.71 -27.52 1.50
CA VAL A 51 -30.36 -28.73 2.26
C VAL A 51 -29.25 -28.37 3.25
N GLY A 52 -29.35 -28.86 4.47
CA GLY A 52 -28.33 -28.71 5.50
C GLY A 52 -28.56 -29.68 6.63
N THR A 53 -27.48 -30.09 7.29
CA THR A 53 -27.51 -31.07 8.38
C THR A 53 -28.33 -30.55 9.56
N LEU A 54 -28.23 -29.25 9.85
CA LEU A 54 -29.08 -28.56 10.82
C LEU A 54 -29.82 -27.42 10.13
N LYS A 55 -31.15 -27.39 10.33
CA LYS A 55 -32.07 -26.40 9.75
C LYS A 55 -32.81 -25.67 10.87
N LEU A 56 -32.64 -24.36 10.94
CA LEU A 56 -33.44 -23.48 11.79
C LEU A 56 -34.44 -22.74 10.91
N ARG A 57 -35.67 -22.56 11.38
CA ARG A 57 -36.76 -21.94 10.63
C ARG A 57 -37.35 -20.79 11.43
N SER A 58 -37.67 -19.68 10.76
CA SER A 58 -38.51 -18.63 11.34
C SER A 58 -39.98 -19.07 11.39
N GLU A 59 -40.64 -18.81 12.51
CA GLU A 59 -42.05 -19.18 12.71
C GLU A 59 -42.98 -18.43 11.75
N THR A 60 -42.72 -17.15 11.52
CA THR A 60 -43.61 -16.24 10.81
C THR A 60 -43.20 -15.99 9.36
N LEU A 61 -41.92 -16.19 9.05
CA LEU A 61 -41.37 -15.99 7.71
C LEU A 61 -40.84 -17.32 7.20
N ASN A 62 -41.08 -17.63 5.92
CA ASN A 62 -40.53 -18.83 5.28
C ASN A 62 -39.01 -18.68 5.04
N GLN A 63 -38.25 -18.49 6.12
CA GLN A 63 -36.83 -18.17 6.16
C GLN A 63 -36.11 -19.21 7.00
N PHE A 64 -34.90 -19.56 6.59
CA PHE A 64 -34.14 -20.64 7.16
C PHE A 64 -32.68 -20.26 7.32
N MET A 65 -32.09 -20.80 8.37
CA MET A 65 -30.66 -20.81 8.59
C MET A 65 -30.19 -22.26 8.51
N TYR A 66 -29.30 -22.56 7.57
CA TYR A 66 -28.71 -23.87 7.38
C TYR A 66 -27.27 -23.91 7.86
N PHE A 67 -26.92 -24.99 8.55
CA PHE A 67 -25.56 -25.39 8.86
C PHE A 67 -25.33 -26.78 8.28
N GLY A 68 -24.23 -26.96 7.58
CA GLY A 68 -23.92 -28.25 6.96
C GLY A 68 -22.50 -28.35 6.46
N TYR A 69 -22.21 -29.50 5.88
CA TYR A 69 -20.97 -29.77 5.17
C TYR A 69 -21.32 -30.21 3.76
N ASP A 70 -20.69 -29.58 2.77
CA ASP A 70 -20.84 -29.92 1.36
C ASP A 70 -19.66 -30.82 0.97
N ASP A 71 -19.94 -32.10 0.75
CA ASP A 71 -18.92 -33.10 0.40
C ASP A 71 -18.32 -32.85 -1.00
N GLN A 72 -19.06 -32.21 -1.91
CA GLN A 72 -18.54 -31.90 -3.25
C GLN A 72 -17.41 -30.88 -3.16
N TYR A 73 -17.54 -29.88 -2.28
CA TYR A 73 -16.52 -28.84 -2.09
C TYR A 73 -15.62 -29.09 -0.87
N SER A 74 -15.88 -30.17 -0.11
CA SER A 74 -15.19 -30.47 1.16
C SER A 74 -15.16 -29.27 2.11
N ALA A 75 -16.30 -28.60 2.26
CA ALA A 75 -16.41 -27.34 2.99
C ALA A 75 -17.64 -27.29 3.91
N GLY A 76 -17.44 -26.81 5.14
CA GLY A 76 -18.54 -26.42 6.01
C GLY A 76 -19.18 -25.11 5.54
N TYR A 77 -20.50 -24.98 5.69
CA TYR A 77 -21.21 -23.75 5.32
C TYR A 77 -22.25 -23.34 6.36
N ILE A 78 -22.52 -22.04 6.34
CA ILE A 78 -23.55 -21.33 7.08
C ILE A 78 -24.30 -20.53 6.02
N GLN A 79 -25.59 -20.84 5.78
CA GLN A 79 -26.36 -20.19 4.72
C GLN A 79 -27.77 -19.79 5.18
N SER A 80 -28.09 -18.50 5.01
CA SER A 80 -29.45 -17.98 5.21
C SER A 80 -30.23 -18.00 3.89
N VAL A 81 -31.44 -18.56 3.88
CA VAL A 81 -32.26 -18.75 2.66
C VAL A 81 -33.73 -18.46 2.92
N LYS A 82 -34.39 -17.87 1.93
CA LYS A 82 -35.84 -17.84 1.81
C LYS A 82 -36.21 -18.54 0.50
N PRO A 83 -36.85 -19.74 0.54
CA PRO A 83 -37.17 -20.50 -0.66
C PRO A 83 -37.98 -19.69 -1.66
N GLY A 84 -37.63 -19.87 -2.93
CA GLY A 84 -38.20 -19.10 -4.05
C GLY A 84 -37.68 -17.65 -4.15
N THR A 85 -36.67 -17.26 -3.38
CA THR A 85 -35.98 -15.97 -3.49
C THR A 85 -34.46 -16.16 -3.41
N ALA A 86 -33.68 -15.10 -3.63
CA ALA A 86 -32.23 -15.13 -3.47
C ALA A 86 -31.80 -15.48 -2.03
N GLN A 87 -30.54 -15.89 -1.88
CA GLN A 87 -29.89 -16.06 -0.58
C GLN A 87 -30.05 -14.80 0.27
N GLN A 88 -30.24 -15.00 1.57
CA GLN A 88 -30.45 -13.92 2.52
C GLN A 88 -29.12 -13.56 3.19
N ASN A 89 -29.03 -12.33 3.68
CA ASN A 89 -27.84 -11.87 4.40
C ASN A 89 -27.62 -12.70 5.67
N ILE A 90 -26.35 -12.96 5.98
CA ILE A 90 -25.93 -13.47 7.28
C ILE A 90 -25.49 -12.27 8.10
N LEU A 91 -26.08 -12.11 9.28
CA LEU A 91 -25.66 -11.11 10.24
C LEU A 91 -24.78 -11.80 11.29
N LEU A 92 -23.53 -11.34 11.41
CA LEU A 92 -22.60 -11.79 12.45
C LEU A 92 -22.46 -10.67 13.47
N ALA A 93 -22.71 -10.99 14.75
CA ALA A 93 -22.66 -10.04 15.87
C ALA A 93 -23.48 -8.74 15.65
N PRO A 94 -24.75 -8.79 15.17
CA PRO A 94 -25.51 -7.58 14.82
C PRO A 94 -25.84 -6.64 16.00
N TRP A 95 -25.75 -7.14 17.23
CA TRP A 95 -26.01 -6.37 18.45
C TRP A 95 -24.73 -6.08 19.25
N GLY A 96 -23.57 -6.15 18.60
CA GLY A 96 -22.24 -5.97 19.20
C GLY A 96 -21.47 -7.28 19.36
N GLY A 97 -20.18 -7.15 19.68
CA GLY A 97 -19.20 -8.25 19.73
C GLY A 97 -18.26 -8.24 18.51
N ASN A 98 -17.09 -8.86 18.68
CA ASN A 98 -16.06 -8.95 17.65
C ASN A 98 -16.06 -10.32 16.99
N ILE A 99 -15.83 -10.37 15.66
CA ILE A 99 -15.69 -11.61 14.90
C ILE A 99 -14.20 -11.89 14.69
N GLY A 100 -13.72 -12.98 15.31
CA GLY A 100 -12.36 -13.50 15.10
C GLY A 100 -12.34 -14.56 14.02
N VAL A 101 -11.44 -14.42 13.04
CA VAL A 101 -11.12 -15.48 12.06
C VAL A 101 -9.64 -15.82 12.25
N GLY A 102 -9.35 -17.04 12.70
CA GLY A 102 -7.97 -17.46 13.01
C GLY A 102 -7.38 -16.87 14.30
N THR A 103 -8.20 -16.19 15.13
CA THR A 103 -7.82 -15.74 16.48
C THR A 103 -8.97 -15.98 17.46
N VAL A 104 -8.63 -16.28 18.71
CA VAL A 104 -9.59 -16.41 19.83
C VAL A 104 -9.73 -15.13 20.66
N ASN A 105 -8.86 -14.14 20.42
CA ASN A 105 -8.86 -12.83 21.10
C ASN A 105 -8.98 -11.71 20.05
N PRO A 106 -10.15 -11.50 19.44
CA PRO A 106 -10.33 -10.44 18.45
C PRO A 106 -10.37 -9.05 19.12
N GLU A 107 -9.48 -8.15 18.73
CA GLU A 107 -9.37 -6.81 19.34
C GLU A 107 -10.28 -5.76 18.67
N THR A 108 -10.76 -6.05 17.45
CA THR A 108 -11.64 -5.19 16.65
C THR A 108 -12.84 -5.96 16.10
N LEU A 109 -13.85 -5.25 15.59
CA LEU A 109 -15.12 -5.83 15.12
C LEU A 109 -14.96 -7.00 14.14
N LEU A 110 -13.96 -6.94 13.26
CA LEU A 110 -13.51 -8.08 12.47
C LEU A 110 -11.99 -8.19 12.60
N ASN A 111 -11.51 -9.23 13.26
CA ASN A 111 -10.10 -9.51 13.44
C ASN A 111 -9.74 -10.80 12.69
N VAL A 112 -9.04 -10.69 11.56
CA VAL A 112 -8.53 -11.85 10.83
C VAL A 112 -7.04 -12.03 11.09
N SER A 113 -6.66 -13.16 11.71
CA SER A 113 -5.29 -13.55 11.98
C SER A 113 -4.91 -14.72 11.07
N VAL A 114 -3.93 -14.51 10.20
CA VAL A 114 -3.52 -15.48 9.17
C VAL A 114 -2.24 -16.25 9.49
N GLY A 115 -1.66 -16.05 10.67
CA GLY A 115 -0.38 -16.65 11.05
C GLY A 115 0.81 -16.12 10.23
N SER A 116 1.97 -16.76 10.37
CA SER A 116 3.16 -16.45 9.56
C SER A 116 2.94 -16.90 8.11
N GLY A 117 2.96 -15.97 7.16
CA GLY A 117 2.81 -16.29 5.73
C GLY A 117 3.95 -17.17 5.22
N GLY A 118 3.65 -18.14 4.36
CA GLY A 118 4.66 -18.90 3.62
C GLY A 118 5.38 -18.06 2.55
N VAL A 119 6.16 -18.68 1.67
CA VAL A 119 6.96 -18.01 0.59
C VAL A 119 6.15 -17.08 -0.34
N ASN A 120 4.83 -17.21 -0.38
CA ASN A 120 3.93 -16.38 -1.20
C ASN A 120 3.01 -15.46 -0.37
N GLY A 121 3.26 -15.31 0.93
CA GLY A 121 2.37 -14.62 1.87
C GLY A 121 1.07 -15.39 2.14
N THR A 122 0.24 -14.89 3.06
CA THR A 122 -1.12 -15.40 3.31
C THR A 122 -2.05 -14.22 3.42
N ALA A 123 -3.07 -14.14 2.55
CA ALA A 123 -3.99 -13.02 2.51
C ALA A 123 -4.93 -13.05 3.73
N GLY A 124 -4.95 -11.96 4.51
CA GLY A 124 -5.89 -11.72 5.61
C GLY A 124 -7.35 -11.80 5.20
N ILE A 125 -7.71 -11.09 4.14
CA ILE A 125 -9.07 -11.05 3.59
C ILE A 125 -8.93 -11.12 2.07
N ARG A 126 -9.64 -12.06 1.45
CA ARG A 126 -9.75 -12.20 -0.02
C ARG A 126 -11.17 -11.85 -0.44
N VAL A 127 -11.33 -10.88 -1.33
CA VAL A 127 -12.63 -10.49 -1.92
C VAL A 127 -12.50 -10.66 -3.44
N GLY A 128 -13.20 -11.62 -4.05
CA GLY A 128 -13.16 -11.88 -5.51
C GLY A 128 -13.24 -13.37 -5.90
N GLY A 129 -13.51 -13.65 -7.19
CA GLY A 129 -13.68 -14.99 -7.75
C GLY A 129 -12.42 -15.59 -8.42
N LEU A 130 -12.47 -16.86 -8.79
CA LEU A 130 -11.34 -17.67 -9.31
C LEU A 130 -10.73 -17.20 -10.66
N TYR A 131 -11.44 -16.35 -11.41
CA TYR A 131 -11.10 -16.02 -12.81
C TYR A 131 -10.67 -14.56 -13.05
N ASN A 132 -10.63 -13.73 -12.00
CA ASN A 132 -10.00 -12.42 -12.04
C ASN A 132 -8.80 -12.43 -11.07
N TYR A 133 -7.68 -11.84 -11.51
CA TYR A 133 -6.42 -11.81 -10.75
C TYR A 133 -6.68 -11.33 -9.32
N SER A 134 -6.21 -12.09 -8.33
CA SER A 134 -6.46 -11.79 -6.93
C SER A 134 -5.62 -10.59 -6.49
N SER A 135 -6.27 -9.43 -6.38
CA SER A 135 -5.76 -8.21 -5.74
C SER A 135 -6.44 -8.02 -4.38
N LEU A 136 -5.71 -7.51 -3.39
CA LEU A 136 -6.29 -6.96 -2.17
C LEU A 136 -6.86 -5.59 -2.55
N GLU A 137 -8.12 -5.55 -2.96
CA GLU A 137 -8.82 -4.31 -3.33
C GLU A 137 -9.72 -3.87 -2.17
N PHE A 138 -9.47 -2.69 -1.60
CA PHE A 138 -10.46 -2.01 -0.77
C PHE A 138 -11.49 -1.32 -1.68
N GLY A 139 -12.18 -2.14 -2.47
CA GLY A 139 -13.19 -1.74 -3.46
C GLY A 139 -12.66 -1.68 -4.90
N ILE A 140 -13.59 -1.81 -5.84
CA ILE A 140 -13.38 -1.60 -7.28
C ILE A 140 -14.08 -0.29 -7.65
N ASP A 141 -13.43 0.57 -8.42
CA ASP A 141 -14.05 1.72 -9.11
C ASP A 141 -14.13 1.39 -10.61
N GLY A 142 -15.33 1.16 -11.14
CA GLY A 142 -15.52 0.73 -12.54
C GLY A 142 -15.12 -0.73 -12.82
N ASP A 143 -14.66 -1.02 -14.04
CA ASP A 143 -14.41 -2.40 -14.49
C ASP A 143 -12.96 -2.90 -14.23
N TYR A 144 -12.01 -2.01 -13.92
CA TYR A 144 -10.58 -2.36 -13.91
C TYR A 144 -9.72 -1.70 -12.83
N ASP A 145 -10.26 -0.81 -11.98
CA ASP A 145 -9.46 -0.05 -11.02
C ASP A 145 -9.68 -0.52 -9.56
N GLY A 146 -8.62 -1.07 -8.96
CA GLY A 146 -8.58 -1.31 -7.53
C GLY A 146 -8.43 -0.01 -6.73
N MET A 147 -9.25 0.17 -5.70
CA MET A 147 -9.31 1.40 -4.92
C MET A 147 -8.93 1.18 -3.45
N ILE A 148 -8.34 2.19 -2.83
CA ILE A 148 -8.28 2.36 -1.37
C ILE A 148 -8.70 3.80 -1.09
N ARG A 149 -9.92 4.03 -0.57
CA ARG A 149 -10.50 5.37 -0.34
C ARG A 149 -10.91 5.55 1.12
N SER A 150 -10.58 6.70 1.70
CA SER A 150 -11.13 7.20 2.95
C SER A 150 -12.02 8.41 2.67
N TYR A 151 -13.09 8.58 3.45
CA TYR A 151 -13.90 9.79 3.40
C TYR A 151 -13.53 10.69 4.59
N GLY A 152 -12.98 11.87 4.31
CA GLY A 152 -12.65 12.88 5.32
C GLY A 152 -11.47 12.55 6.26
N ASN A 153 -10.64 11.55 5.94
CA ASN A 153 -9.50 11.13 6.77
C ASN A 153 -8.27 10.81 5.90
N ASN A 154 -7.07 10.82 6.49
CA ASN A 154 -5.85 10.35 5.80
C ASN A 154 -5.79 8.82 5.75
N ILE A 155 -5.27 8.28 4.65
CA ILE A 155 -4.89 6.86 4.54
C ILE A 155 -3.38 6.78 4.79
N ASN A 156 -2.98 6.07 5.84
CA ASN A 156 -1.57 5.88 6.18
C ASN A 156 -1.12 4.48 5.73
N TYR A 157 -0.06 4.42 4.92
CA TYR A 157 0.61 3.19 4.53
C TYR A 157 1.88 3.03 5.37
N TYR A 158 2.01 1.88 6.03
CA TYR A 158 3.14 1.58 6.90
C TYR A 158 3.89 0.37 6.32
N ALA A 159 5.20 0.51 6.15
CA ALA A 159 6.13 -0.58 5.89
C ALA A 159 7.05 -0.69 7.12
N GLY A 160 6.97 -1.78 7.87
CA GLY A 160 7.72 -1.97 9.12
C GLY A 160 7.19 -3.10 10.00
N HIS A 161 7.89 -3.36 11.10
CA HIS A 161 7.49 -4.33 12.13
C HIS A 161 6.15 -3.94 12.79
N TRP A 162 5.43 -4.95 13.33
CA TRP A 162 4.15 -4.83 14.05
C TRP A 162 4.18 -3.62 14.99
N LYS A 163 3.08 -2.84 15.04
CA LYS A 163 2.87 -1.57 15.77
C LYS A 163 3.05 -1.62 17.31
N SER A 164 3.99 -2.39 17.84
CA SER A 164 4.33 -2.42 19.25
C SER A 164 5.27 -1.24 19.55
N LYS A 165 4.67 -0.13 19.98
CA LYS A 165 5.39 1.05 20.45
C LYS A 165 6.44 0.66 21.49
N GLY A 166 7.71 0.97 21.24
CA GLY A 166 8.81 0.73 22.17
C GLY A 166 9.70 -0.50 21.86
N ILE A 167 9.45 -1.22 20.77
CA ILE A 167 10.33 -2.29 20.30
C ILE A 167 11.15 -1.80 19.10
N SER A 168 12.46 -2.07 19.11
CA SER A 168 13.35 -1.79 17.98
C SER A 168 13.07 -2.74 16.81
N ALA A 169 13.05 -2.21 15.58
CA ALA A 169 12.99 -3.03 14.39
C ALA A 169 14.30 -3.81 14.20
N SER A 170 14.21 -5.04 13.67
CA SER A 170 15.36 -5.90 13.36
C SER A 170 15.77 -5.86 11.87
N GLU A 171 14.96 -5.23 11.02
CA GLU A 171 15.10 -5.21 9.57
C GLU A 171 14.62 -3.88 8.98
N ASP A 172 15.19 -3.50 7.85
CA ASP A 172 14.77 -2.34 7.06
C ASP A 172 13.60 -2.71 6.15
N HIS A 173 12.72 -1.74 5.89
CA HIS A 173 11.50 -1.96 5.12
C HIS A 173 11.32 -0.82 4.11
N SER A 174 10.80 -1.15 2.94
CA SER A 174 10.54 -0.19 1.86
C SER A 174 9.13 -0.36 1.31
N HIS A 175 8.54 0.74 0.86
CA HIS A 175 7.39 0.68 -0.03
C HIS A 175 7.89 0.56 -1.46
N ASN A 176 7.46 -0.49 -2.17
CA ASN A 176 7.87 -0.75 -3.53
C ASN A 176 6.65 -0.73 -4.45
N TRP A 177 6.78 -0.01 -5.57
CA TRP A 177 5.77 0.07 -6.61
C TRP A 177 6.25 -0.65 -7.85
N TYR A 178 5.37 -1.48 -8.37
CA TYR A 178 5.59 -2.31 -9.54
C TYR A 178 4.60 -1.86 -10.61
N THR A 179 5.05 -1.78 -11.85
CA THR A 179 4.16 -1.62 -13.00
C THR A 179 4.61 -2.57 -14.09
N SER A 180 3.65 -2.99 -14.92
CA SER A 180 3.91 -3.77 -16.11
C SER A 180 3.18 -3.14 -17.29
N LYS A 181 3.69 -3.39 -18.50
CA LYS A 181 3.03 -2.97 -19.74
C LYS A 181 2.43 -4.19 -20.43
N LYS A 182 1.45 -3.98 -21.32
CA LYS A 182 0.87 -5.04 -22.15
C LYS A 182 1.98 -5.83 -22.85
N GLY A 183 1.97 -7.15 -22.66
CA GLY A 183 2.98 -8.07 -23.22
C GLY A 183 4.31 -8.13 -22.47
N SER A 184 4.44 -7.51 -21.28
CA SER A 184 5.61 -7.67 -20.44
C SER A 184 5.67 -9.06 -19.81
N SER A 185 6.82 -9.72 -19.89
CA SER A 185 7.10 -10.95 -19.15
C SER A 185 7.65 -10.68 -17.74
N ASP A 186 8.04 -9.43 -17.45
CA ASP A 186 8.51 -9.00 -16.13
C ASP A 186 7.50 -8.04 -15.51
N TRP A 187 7.03 -8.44 -14.33
CA TRP A 187 6.04 -7.77 -13.48
C TRP A 187 6.55 -7.65 -12.04
N SER A 188 7.79 -8.11 -11.79
CA SER A 188 8.41 -8.18 -10.46
C SER A 188 9.52 -7.16 -10.26
N SER A 189 9.89 -6.37 -11.28
CA SER A 189 10.87 -5.31 -11.10
C SER A 189 10.26 -4.05 -10.49
N ILE A 190 10.88 -3.61 -9.39
CA ILE A 190 10.54 -2.36 -8.70
C ILE A 190 10.78 -1.20 -9.67
N LYS A 191 9.76 -0.35 -9.83
CA LYS A 191 9.83 0.85 -10.69
C LYS A 191 10.00 2.12 -9.88
N MET A 192 9.43 2.16 -8.68
CA MET A 192 9.61 3.22 -7.71
C MET A 192 9.74 2.61 -6.32
N THR A 193 10.57 3.20 -5.47
CA THR A 193 10.76 2.75 -4.09
C THR A 193 10.84 3.93 -3.13
N LEU A 194 10.32 3.77 -1.93
CA LEU A 194 10.49 4.66 -0.79
C LEU A 194 11.08 3.83 0.34
N ASN A 195 12.36 4.06 0.65
CA ASN A 195 13.09 3.27 1.63
C ASN A 195 12.88 3.77 3.08
N GLU A 196 13.48 3.06 4.04
CA GLU A 196 13.44 3.35 5.48
C GLU A 196 14.02 4.72 5.85
N ASN A 197 14.92 5.25 5.03
CA ASN A 197 15.51 6.58 5.18
C ASN A 197 14.61 7.71 4.62
N GLY A 198 13.46 7.36 4.05
CA GLY A 198 12.53 8.28 3.39
C GLY A 198 13.09 8.84 2.08
N ASN A 199 13.90 8.07 1.37
CA ASN A 199 14.44 8.41 0.06
C ASN A 199 13.59 7.79 -1.04
N LEU A 200 13.23 8.59 -2.04
CA LEU A 200 12.45 8.16 -3.20
C LEU A 200 13.36 7.81 -4.36
N GLY A 201 13.33 6.55 -4.80
CA GLY A 201 14.01 6.08 -6.01
C GLY A 201 13.02 5.89 -7.16
N VAL A 202 13.30 6.46 -8.32
CA VAL A 202 12.57 6.22 -9.58
C VAL A 202 13.51 5.51 -10.55
N GLY A 203 13.25 4.23 -10.80
CA GLY A 203 14.17 3.35 -11.55
C GLY A 203 15.45 2.99 -10.80
N ILE A 204 15.52 3.28 -9.49
CA ILE A 204 16.65 2.98 -8.59
C ILE A 204 16.09 2.29 -7.35
N ILE A 205 16.61 1.12 -7.00
CA ILE A 205 16.11 0.30 -5.88
C ILE A 205 16.72 0.66 -4.53
N ASN A 206 17.91 1.27 -4.53
CA ASN A 206 18.64 1.66 -3.32
C ASN A 206 18.96 3.16 -3.40
N PRO A 207 17.96 4.06 -3.25
CA PRO A 207 18.19 5.49 -3.36
C PRO A 207 19.01 6.01 -2.17
N SER A 208 20.08 6.73 -2.51
CA SER A 208 21.01 7.38 -1.58
C SER A 208 20.61 8.82 -1.27
N ASN A 209 19.94 9.50 -2.20
CA ASN A 209 19.44 10.87 -2.04
C ASN A 209 17.92 10.90 -1.80
N LYS A 210 17.41 12.03 -1.31
CA LYS A 210 15.95 12.19 -1.08
C LYS A 210 15.11 11.92 -2.33
N LEU A 211 15.66 12.24 -3.50
CA LEU A 211 15.13 11.85 -4.79
C LEU A 211 16.29 11.39 -5.69
N ASP A 212 16.30 10.12 -6.05
CA ASP A 212 17.23 9.52 -7.01
C ASP A 212 16.44 9.04 -8.24
N VAL A 213 16.83 9.51 -9.43
CA VAL A 213 16.14 9.19 -10.69
C VAL A 213 17.14 8.61 -11.68
N ASN A 214 16.91 7.37 -12.11
CA ASN A 214 17.63 6.79 -13.24
C ASN A 214 16.90 7.14 -14.54
N GLY A 215 17.15 8.34 -15.05
CA GLY A 215 16.51 8.88 -16.24
C GLY A 215 16.48 10.40 -16.26
N THR A 216 15.62 10.95 -17.11
CA THR A 216 15.46 12.41 -17.26
C THR A 216 14.31 12.93 -16.41
N ILE A 217 14.53 14.08 -15.76
CA ILE A 217 13.46 14.86 -15.14
C ILE A 217 13.04 15.95 -16.12
N HIS A 218 11.78 15.94 -16.55
CA HIS A 218 11.20 17.02 -17.37
C HIS A 218 10.23 17.82 -16.50
N SER A 219 10.56 19.07 -16.25
CA SER A 219 9.78 20.00 -15.42
C SER A 219 9.55 21.31 -16.16
N GLN A 220 8.47 22.02 -15.83
CA GLN A 220 8.22 23.36 -16.36
C GLN A 220 9.16 24.42 -15.75
N GLU A 221 9.51 24.28 -14.47
CA GLU A 221 10.42 25.17 -13.74
C GLU A 221 11.19 24.39 -12.67
N VAL A 222 12.44 24.80 -12.42
CA VAL A 222 13.25 24.33 -11.29
C VAL A 222 13.73 25.54 -10.51
N LYS A 223 13.19 25.74 -9.30
CA LYS A 223 13.68 26.74 -8.36
C LYS A 223 14.69 26.10 -7.43
N VAL A 224 15.93 26.61 -7.44
CA VAL A 224 17.02 26.14 -6.57
C VAL A 224 17.24 27.20 -5.49
N ASP A 225 16.88 26.87 -4.26
CA ASP A 225 17.18 27.73 -3.11
C ASP A 225 18.66 27.56 -2.73
N MET A 226 19.40 28.66 -2.72
CA MET A 226 20.83 28.69 -2.41
C MET A 226 21.10 29.57 -1.19
N ASN A 227 21.99 29.11 -0.30
CA ASN A 227 22.41 29.89 0.86
C ASN A 227 23.48 30.94 0.52
N ASN A 228 24.27 30.72 -0.53
CA ASN A 228 25.36 31.61 -0.95
C ASN A 228 25.22 31.92 -2.45
N TRP A 229 25.05 33.20 -2.78
CA TRP A 229 24.98 33.70 -4.16
C TRP A 229 26.24 34.49 -4.50
N SER A 230 26.72 34.36 -5.74
CA SER A 230 27.95 35.00 -6.21
C SER A 230 27.74 36.48 -6.55
N ASP A 231 27.47 37.32 -5.54
CA ASP A 231 27.43 38.79 -5.65
C ASP A 231 28.57 39.41 -4.84
N PHE A 232 29.79 39.30 -5.37
CA PHE A 232 30.97 39.86 -4.71
C PHE A 232 32.06 40.37 -5.66
N VAL A 233 32.03 40.04 -6.95
CA VAL A 233 33.06 40.46 -7.92
C VAL A 233 33.10 41.98 -8.06
N PHE A 234 31.95 42.66 -7.94
CA PHE A 234 31.86 44.11 -8.01
C PHE A 234 32.14 44.83 -6.68
N LYS A 235 32.41 44.11 -5.59
CA LYS A 235 32.68 44.74 -4.29
C LYS A 235 34.07 45.37 -4.26
N LYS A 236 34.18 46.53 -3.59
CA LYS A 236 35.46 47.24 -3.41
C LYS A 236 36.43 46.33 -2.63
N GLY A 237 37.57 45.99 -3.26
CA GLY A 237 38.58 45.10 -2.68
C GLY A 237 38.55 43.67 -3.23
N TYR A 238 37.66 43.34 -4.17
CA TYR A 238 37.78 42.10 -4.94
C TYR A 238 39.09 42.11 -5.75
N ASN A 239 39.90 41.07 -5.55
CA ASN A 239 41.16 40.90 -6.27
C ASN A 239 40.90 40.21 -7.61
N LEU A 240 40.60 41.00 -8.63
CA LEU A 240 40.45 40.49 -9.99
C LEU A 240 41.80 39.93 -10.47
N PRO A 241 41.88 38.65 -10.90
CA PRO A 241 43.09 38.10 -11.50
C PRO A 241 43.54 38.96 -12.70
N THR A 242 44.82 38.89 -13.09
CA THR A 242 45.23 39.50 -14.36
C THR A 242 44.99 38.52 -15.51
N LEU A 243 44.85 39.03 -16.74
CA LEU A 243 44.65 38.15 -17.90
C LEU A 243 45.83 37.19 -18.11
N GLU A 244 47.05 37.58 -17.75
CA GLU A 244 48.23 36.71 -17.78
C GLU A 244 48.15 35.59 -16.73
N GLN A 245 47.56 35.86 -15.56
CA GLN A 245 47.32 34.83 -14.55
C GLN A 245 46.24 33.85 -15.01
N VAL A 246 45.17 34.36 -15.62
CA VAL A 246 44.10 33.54 -16.19
C VAL A 246 44.64 32.66 -17.33
N GLU A 247 45.41 33.23 -18.25
CA GLU A 247 46.06 32.50 -19.35
C GLU A 247 46.96 31.39 -18.81
N ARG A 248 47.83 31.71 -17.84
CA ARG A 248 48.70 30.72 -17.21
C ARG A 248 47.91 29.58 -16.59
N HIS A 249 46.82 29.89 -15.87
CA HIS A 249 45.97 28.87 -15.27
C HIS A 249 45.32 27.96 -16.33
N ILE A 250 44.85 28.53 -17.43
CA ILE A 250 44.27 27.75 -18.54
C ILE A 250 45.33 26.84 -19.18
N VAL A 251 46.55 27.35 -19.41
CA VAL A 251 47.65 26.55 -19.97
C VAL A 251 48.05 25.42 -19.01
N GLU A 252 48.08 25.68 -17.71
CA GLU A 252 48.49 24.68 -16.70
C GLU A 252 47.39 23.66 -16.37
N LYS A 253 46.11 24.06 -16.41
CA LYS A 253 44.99 23.26 -15.89
C LYS A 253 43.93 22.87 -16.92
N GLY A 254 43.90 23.53 -18.08
CA GLY A 254 42.95 23.23 -19.16
C GLY A 254 41.53 23.75 -18.96
N HIS A 255 41.27 24.54 -17.92
CA HIS A 255 39.95 25.10 -17.58
C HIS A 255 40.10 26.41 -16.81
N LEU A 256 38.99 27.13 -16.61
CA LEU A 256 38.96 28.35 -15.80
C LEU A 256 39.04 28.06 -14.30
N GLU A 257 39.63 28.99 -13.54
CA GLU A 257 39.68 28.89 -12.08
C GLU A 257 38.26 28.78 -11.48
N ASN A 258 38.11 27.92 -10.45
CA ASN A 258 36.86 27.59 -9.77
C ASN A 258 35.81 26.82 -10.60
N ILE A 259 36.02 26.64 -11.90
CA ILE A 259 35.18 25.78 -12.75
C ILE A 259 35.74 24.35 -12.70
N PRO A 260 34.91 23.33 -12.39
CA PRO A 260 35.40 21.95 -12.32
C PRO A 260 35.87 21.46 -13.70
N ASN A 261 36.82 20.53 -13.71
CA ASN A 261 37.28 19.91 -14.96
C ASN A 261 36.32 18.80 -15.42
N GLU A 262 36.52 18.31 -16.65
CA GLU A 262 35.69 17.26 -17.25
C GLU A 262 35.68 15.98 -16.40
N GLU A 263 36.81 15.55 -15.86
CA GLU A 263 36.90 14.33 -15.05
C GLU A 263 36.06 14.45 -13.76
N GLU A 264 36.13 15.59 -13.09
CA GLU A 264 35.30 15.88 -11.90
C GLU A 264 33.82 15.89 -12.23
N VAL A 265 33.43 16.49 -13.36
CA VAL A 265 32.03 16.57 -13.82
C VAL A 265 31.50 15.19 -14.19
N LEU A 266 32.26 14.38 -14.92
CA LEU A 266 31.85 13.03 -15.30
C LEU A 266 31.73 12.10 -14.08
N LYS A 267 32.57 12.32 -13.06
CA LYS A 267 32.57 11.49 -11.85
C LYS A 267 31.48 11.87 -10.85
N ASN A 268 31.27 13.17 -10.62
CA ASN A 268 30.43 13.66 -9.52
C ASN A 268 29.15 14.37 -9.98
N GLY A 269 29.01 14.64 -11.27
CA GLY A 269 27.96 15.50 -11.80
C GLY A 269 28.20 16.99 -11.50
N ILE A 270 27.16 17.81 -11.70
CA ILE A 270 27.18 19.24 -11.37
C ILE A 270 26.02 19.60 -10.45
N SER A 271 26.31 20.45 -9.46
CA SER A 271 25.26 21.14 -8.70
C SER A 271 24.75 22.31 -9.54
N LEU A 272 23.48 22.26 -9.94
CA LEU A 272 22.87 23.27 -10.83
C LEU A 272 23.01 24.70 -10.27
N GLY A 273 22.73 24.88 -8.97
CA GLY A 273 22.84 26.17 -8.31
C GLY A 273 24.29 26.67 -8.24
N GLU A 274 25.20 25.84 -7.74
CA GLU A 274 26.62 26.23 -7.60
C GLU A 274 27.27 26.52 -8.95
N MET A 275 26.97 25.72 -9.98
CA MET A 275 27.49 25.94 -11.31
C MET A 275 26.99 27.26 -11.89
N ASN A 276 25.69 27.57 -11.74
CA ASN A 276 25.14 28.86 -12.17
C ASN A 276 25.78 30.04 -11.42
N ALA A 277 26.02 29.91 -10.11
CA ALA A 277 26.70 30.95 -9.34
C ALA A 277 28.16 31.17 -9.79
N LYS A 278 28.90 30.08 -10.04
CA LYS A 278 30.28 30.15 -10.59
C LYS A 278 30.31 30.77 -11.99
N LEU A 279 29.38 30.40 -12.86
CA LEU A 279 29.26 30.98 -14.19
C LEU A 279 28.93 32.48 -14.13
N LEU A 280 28.04 32.89 -13.21
CA LEU A 280 27.77 34.30 -12.97
C LEU A 280 29.04 35.05 -12.54
N GLN A 281 29.82 34.50 -11.60
CA GLN A 281 31.12 35.06 -11.21
C GLN A 281 32.02 35.33 -12.42
N LYS A 282 32.11 34.36 -13.35
CA LYS A 282 32.93 34.49 -14.55
C LYS A 282 32.40 35.52 -15.55
N ILE A 283 31.09 35.65 -15.66
CA ILE A 283 30.46 36.72 -16.44
C ILE A 283 30.80 38.09 -15.85
N GLU A 284 30.76 38.24 -14.52
CA GLU A 284 31.11 39.49 -13.84
C GLU A 284 32.60 39.84 -13.99
N GLU A 285 33.50 38.88 -13.80
CA GLU A 285 34.95 39.05 -14.02
C GLU A 285 35.23 39.47 -15.47
N MET A 286 34.61 38.79 -16.44
CA MET A 286 34.73 39.10 -17.86
C MET A 286 34.23 40.51 -18.18
N THR A 287 33.15 40.94 -17.53
CA THR A 287 32.61 42.30 -17.67
C THR A 287 33.61 43.35 -17.20
N LEU A 288 34.34 43.11 -16.10
CA LEU A 288 35.40 44.02 -15.63
C LEU A 288 36.56 44.12 -16.62
N TYR A 289 37.02 43.00 -17.17
CA TYR A 289 38.07 43.02 -18.20
C TYR A 289 37.64 43.79 -19.45
N ILE A 290 36.40 43.62 -19.91
CA ILE A 290 35.86 44.34 -21.07
C ILE A 290 35.80 45.85 -20.81
N ILE A 291 35.35 46.26 -19.61
CA ILE A 291 35.33 47.67 -19.23
C ILE A 291 36.74 48.27 -19.27
N GLU A 292 37.72 47.56 -18.72
CA GLU A 292 39.11 48.01 -18.72
C GLU A 292 39.70 48.06 -20.13
N GLN A 293 39.47 47.04 -20.95
CA GLN A 293 39.89 47.00 -22.34
C GLN A 293 39.29 48.17 -23.15
N ASN A 294 38.02 48.49 -22.95
CA ASN A 294 37.38 49.63 -23.62
C ASN A 294 38.02 50.97 -23.22
N LYS A 295 38.38 51.16 -21.94
CA LYS A 295 39.10 52.36 -21.50
C LYS A 295 40.46 52.48 -22.20
N GLN A 296 41.18 51.37 -22.32
CA GLN A 296 42.47 51.33 -23.02
C GLN A 296 42.32 51.67 -24.51
N ILE A 297 41.29 51.13 -25.18
CA ILE A 297 40.97 51.46 -26.58
C ILE A 297 40.68 52.95 -26.75
N ILE A 298 39.89 53.55 -25.85
CA ILE A 298 39.59 54.98 -25.89
C ILE A 298 40.87 55.82 -25.72
N ASP A 299 41.75 55.42 -24.80
CA ASP A 299 43.04 56.11 -24.61
C ASP A 299 43.95 55.98 -25.85
N LEU A 300 44.03 54.77 -26.41
CA LEU A 300 44.77 54.50 -27.65
C LEU A 300 44.26 55.35 -28.81
N ASN A 301 42.94 55.43 -29.01
CA ASN A 301 42.34 56.26 -30.07
C ASN A 301 42.64 57.75 -29.87
N LYS A 302 42.54 58.27 -28.64
CA LYS A 302 42.92 59.66 -28.33
C LYS A 302 44.40 59.94 -28.61
N ARG A 303 45.27 58.96 -28.36
CA ARG A 303 46.70 59.07 -28.68
C ARG A 303 46.94 59.02 -30.19
N LEU A 304 46.19 58.20 -30.92
CA LEU A 304 46.25 58.10 -32.37
C LEU A 304 45.86 59.42 -33.04
N GLU A 305 44.74 60.02 -32.64
CA GLU A 305 44.29 61.34 -33.13
C GLU A 305 45.37 62.43 -32.97
N LYS A 306 46.09 62.43 -31.84
CA LYS A 306 47.18 63.38 -31.59
C LYS A 306 48.41 63.15 -32.47
N VAL A 307 48.64 61.93 -32.94
CA VAL A 307 49.74 61.58 -33.84
C VAL A 307 49.35 61.90 -35.29
N GLU A 308 48.10 61.67 -35.67
CA GLU A 308 47.59 61.96 -37.03
C GLU A 308 47.41 63.47 -37.31
N LEU A 309 47.28 64.29 -36.26
CA LEU A 309 47.21 65.76 -36.36
C LEU A 309 48.58 66.48 -36.43
N LYS A 310 49.69 65.73 -36.45
CA LYS A 310 51.06 66.25 -36.64
C LYS A 310 51.57 65.97 -38.04
#